data_AF-A0A158EBG3-F1
#
_entry.id   AF-A0A158EBG3-F1
#
_cell.length_a   1.000
_cell.length_b   1.000
_cell.length_c   1.000
_cell.angle_alpha   90.00
_cell.angle_beta   90.00
_cell.angle_gamma   90.00
#
_symmetry.space_group_name_H-M   'P 1'
#
loop_
_entity.id
_entity.type
_entity.pdbx_description
1 polymer ?
#
loop_
_entity_poly.entity_id
_entity_poly.type
_entity_poly.pdbx_seq_one_letter_code
_entity_poly.pdbx_strand_id
1 'polypeptide(L)'
;MKIRFIEDGNFARWVRTGLLVVGILIMFVAYKYVPPAPYGGFLLLLGLGVAALAGYASRAHMLKIKPFDNSCKKARKSYEVKDGDKEQ
;
A
#
# COMPACT_ATOMS: atom_id res chain seq x y z
N MET A 1 15.30 -2.27 17.18
CA MET A 1 14.81 -2.54 15.81
C MET A 1 13.95 -1.36 15.36
N LYS A 2 14.29 -0.66 14.27
CA LYS A 2 13.48 0.45 13.74
C LYS A 2 12.51 -0.12 12.71
N ILE A 3 11.23 -0.17 13.05
CA ILE A 3 10.18 -0.69 12.15
C ILE A 3 10.05 0.28 10.97
N ARG A 4 10.34 -0.19 9.76
CA ARG A 4 10.13 0.57 8.52
C ARG A 4 8.78 0.16 7.93
N PHE A 5 7.89 1.14 7.76
CA PHE A 5 6.58 0.92 7.16
C PHE A 5 6.64 0.95 5.63
N ILE A 6 7.61 1.68 5.07
CA ILE A 6 7.85 1.84 3.65
C ILE A 6 9.24 1.31 3.34
N GLU A 7 9.33 0.43 2.35
CA GLU A 7 10.55 -0.20 1.90
C GLU A 7 10.53 -0.22 0.36
N ASP A 8 11.59 0.29 -0.26
CA ASP A 8 11.70 0.44 -1.72
C ASP A 8 10.53 1.17 -2.40
N GLY A 9 10.00 2.21 -1.74
CA GLY A 9 8.93 3.05 -2.31
C GLY A 9 7.56 2.36 -2.38
N ASN A 10 7.37 1.25 -1.67
CA ASN A 10 6.08 0.61 -1.43
C ASN A 10 5.96 0.22 0.05
N PHE A 11 4.80 -0.25 0.49
CA PHE A 11 4.64 -0.82 1.84
C PHE A 11 5.62 -1.99 2.05
N ALA A 12 6.25 -2.03 3.23
CA ALA A 12 7.15 -3.12 3.58
C ALA A 12 6.41 -4.47 3.53
N ARG A 13 7.15 -5.55 3.25
CA ARG A 13 6.56 -6.89 3.09
C ARG A 13 5.71 -7.28 4.30
N TRP A 14 6.21 -7.00 5.50
CA TRP A 14 5.50 -7.30 6.75
C TRP A 14 4.21 -6.50 6.91
N VAL A 15 4.17 -5.23 6.46
CA VAL A 15 2.97 -4.39 6.48
C VAL A 15 1.91 -4.96 5.54
N ARG A 16 2.30 -5.36 4.32
CA ARG A 16 1.38 -5.96 3.35
C ARG A 16 0.80 -7.27 3.85
N THR A 17 1.63 -8.16 4.39
CA THR A 17 1.16 -9.42 4.98
C THR A 17 0.29 -9.17 6.20
N GLY A 18 0.68 -8.24 7.08
CA GLY A 18 -0.10 -7.88 8.26
C GLY A 18 -1.49 -7.34 7.90
N LEU A 19 -1.57 -6.43 6.91
CA LEU A 19 -2.84 -5.86 6.46
C LEU A 19 -3.78 -6.94 5.91
N LEU A 20 -3.24 -7.93 5.19
CA LEU A 20 -4.01 -9.07 4.67
C LEU A 20 -4.56 -9.92 5.82
N VAL A 21 -3.70 -10.28 6.79
CA VAL A 21 -4.10 -11.07 7.97
C VAL A 21 -5.17 -10.34 8.77
N VAL A 22 -5.01 -9.03 9.00
CA VAL A 22 -5.99 -8.21 9.72
C VAL A 22 -7.32 -8.14 8.96
N GLY A 23 -7.30 -7.96 7.64
CA GLY A 23 -8.51 -7.96 6.82
C GLY A 23 -9.29 -9.28 6.94
N ILE A 24 -8.60 -10.43 6.83
CA ILE A 24 -9.21 -11.75 7.01
C ILE A 24 -9.75 -11.93 8.42
N LEU A 25 -9.01 -11.48 9.44
CA LEU A 25 -9.44 -11.58 10.84
C LEU A 25 -10.74 -10.80 11.07
N ILE A 26 -10.84 -9.58 10.52
CA ILE A 26 -12.06 -8.75 10.60
C ILE A 26 -13.22 -9.47 9.92
N MET A 27 -13.02 -10.06 8.75
CA MET A 27 -14.06 -10.84 8.06
C MET A 27 -14.50 -12.05 8.89
N PHE A 28 -13.56 -12.78 9.51
CA PHE A 28 -13.86 -13.93 10.36
C PHE A 28 -14.66 -13.54 11.59
N VAL A 29 -14.26 -12.45 12.27
CA VAL A 29 -14.96 -11.94 13.44
C VAL A 29 -16.36 -11.45 13.07
N ALA A 30 -16.49 -10.71 11.96
CA ALA A 30 -17.77 -10.24 11.45
C ALA A 30 -18.72 -11.40 11.16
N TYR A 31 -18.23 -12.46 10.50
CA TYR A 31 -19.04 -13.63 10.18
C TYR A 31 -19.45 -14.44 11.41
N LYS A 32 -18.54 -14.61 12.39
CA LYS A 32 -18.78 -15.51 13.52
C LYS A 32 -19.57 -14.86 14.66
N TYR A 33 -19.38 -13.57 14.89
CA TYR A 33 -19.85 -12.88 16.11
C TYR A 33 -20.84 -11.75 15.85
N VAL A 34 -20.97 -11.25 14.61
CA VAL A 34 -21.82 -10.10 14.31
C VAL A 34 -23.06 -10.54 13.53
N PRO A 35 -24.28 -10.23 14.02
CA PRO A 35 -25.49 -10.46 13.26
C PRO A 35 -25.43 -9.76 11.89
N PRO A 36 -25.86 -10.42 10.79
CA PRO A 36 -25.71 -9.89 9.44
C PRO A 36 -26.38 -8.54 9.22
N ALA A 37 -27.46 -8.24 9.95
CA ALA A 37 -28.11 -6.94 9.98
C ALA A 37 -28.06 -6.32 11.39
N PRO A 38 -27.88 -4.99 11.51
CA PRO A 38 -27.65 -4.00 10.45
C PRO A 38 -26.16 -3.71 10.17
N TYR A 39 -25.23 -4.18 11.01
CA TYR A 39 -23.82 -3.77 10.97
C TYR A 39 -22.86 -4.87 10.48
N GLY A 40 -23.26 -6.14 10.51
CA GLY A 40 -22.40 -7.27 10.12
C GLY A 40 -21.94 -7.21 8.66
N GLY A 41 -22.85 -6.87 7.73
CA GLY A 41 -22.51 -6.69 6.32
C GLY A 41 -21.47 -5.58 6.07
N PHE A 42 -21.60 -4.44 6.76
CA PHE A 42 -20.64 -3.34 6.65
C PHE A 42 -19.26 -3.72 7.20
N LEU A 43 -19.22 -4.43 8.33
CA LEU A 43 -17.95 -4.90 8.91
C LEU A 43 -17.25 -5.92 8.00
N LEU A 44 -18.00 -6.80 7.36
CA LEU A 44 -17.50 -7.75 6.35
C LEU A 44 -16.91 -7.02 5.14
N LEU A 45 -17.61 -6.01 4.62
CA LEU A 45 -17.13 -5.18 3.51
C LEU A 45 -15.87 -4.40 3.87
N LEU A 46 -15.76 -3.91 5.11
CA LEU A 46 -14.54 -3.28 5.60
C LEU A 46 -13.37 -4.27 5.62
N GLY A 47 -13.56 -5.47 6.17
CA GLY A 47 -12.53 -6.52 6.16
C GLY A 47 -12.09 -6.88 4.74
N LEU A 48 -13.04 -6.99 3.82
CA LEU A 48 -12.77 -7.21 2.39
C LEU A 48 -11.96 -6.07 1.78
N GLY A 49 -12.33 -4.80 2.04
CA GLY A 49 -11.61 -3.64 1.54
C GLY A 49 -10.16 -3.58 2.02
N VAL A 50 -9.94 -3.88 3.31
CA VAL A 50 -8.59 -3.97 3.90
C VAL A 50 -7.77 -5.08 3.24
N ALA A 51 -8.35 -6.28 3.07
CA ALA A 51 -7.67 -7.39 2.40
C ALA A 51 -7.36 -7.08 0.93
N ALA A 52 -8.27 -6.42 0.21
CA ALA A 52 -8.07 -6.00 -1.16
C ALA A 52 -6.92 -4.99 -1.28
N LEU A 53 -6.88 -3.96 -0.43
CA LEU A 53 -5.77 -3.00 -0.34
C LEU A 53 -4.42 -3.69 -0.13
N ALA A 54 -4.37 -4.69 0.76
CA ALA A 54 -3.19 -5.49 0.99
C ALA A 54 -2.75 -6.26 -0.28
N GLY A 55 -3.71 -6.86 -0.99
CA GLY A 55 -3.48 -7.57 -2.25
C GLY A 55 -2.98 -6.66 -3.37
N TYR A 56 -3.57 -5.48 -3.54
CA TYR A 56 -3.12 -4.48 -4.52
C TYR A 56 -1.72 -3.98 -4.22
N ALA A 57 -1.41 -3.69 -2.95
CA ALA A 57 -0.05 -3.32 -2.54
C ALA A 57 0.97 -4.44 -2.84
N SER A 58 0.56 -5.72 -2.71
CA SER A 58 1.38 -6.86 -3.09
C SER A 58 1.62 -6.94 -4.60
N ARG A 59 0.58 -6.76 -5.42
CA ARG A 59 0.71 -6.73 -6.88
C ARG A 59 1.56 -5.55 -7.38
N ALA A 60 1.41 -4.37 -6.78
CA ALA A 60 2.24 -3.21 -7.10
C ALA A 60 3.73 -3.53 -6.93
N HIS A 61 4.10 -4.25 -5.86
CA HIS A 61 5.46 -4.72 -5.67
C HIS A 61 5.92 -5.73 -6.73
N MET A 62 5.07 -6.69 -7.12
CA MET A 62 5.41 -7.64 -8.18
C MET A 62 5.65 -6.93 -9.52
N LEU A 63 4.88 -5.88 -9.80
CA LEU A 63 5.02 -5.04 -10.99
C LEU A 63 6.12 -3.97 -10.86
N LYS A 64 6.89 -3.98 -9.76
CA LYS A 64 7.92 -2.98 -9.43
C LYS A 64 7.40 -1.53 -9.46
N ILE A 65 6.10 -1.35 -9.25
CA ILE A 65 5.47 -0.04 -9.11
C ILE A 65 5.78 0.45 -7.70
N LYS A 66 6.45 1.60 -7.61
CA LYS A 66 6.85 2.21 -6.35
C LYS A 66 6.09 3.52 -6.12
N PRO A 67 4.84 3.45 -5.63
CA PRO A 67 3.96 4.62 -5.52
C PRO A 67 4.52 5.71 -4.59
N PHE A 68 5.41 5.35 -3.67
CA PHE A 68 6.04 6.26 -2.71
C PHE A 68 7.53 6.50 -3.01
N ASP A 69 8.03 6.13 -4.19
CA ASP A 69 9.42 6.42 -4.57
C ASP A 69 9.55 7.83 -5.14
N ASN A 70 10.70 8.46 -4.87
CA ASN A 70 11.03 9.80 -5.35
C ASN A 70 11.70 9.78 -6.74
N SER A 71 11.67 8.65 -7.44
CA SER A 71 12.32 8.48 -8.75
C SER A 71 11.79 9.48 -9.79
N CYS A 72 10.48 9.77 -9.80
CA CYS A 72 9.90 10.81 -10.66
C CYS A 72 10.48 12.20 -10.36
N LYS A 73 10.70 12.53 -9.08
CA LYS A 73 11.32 13.80 -8.67
C LYS A 73 12.79 13.87 -9.10
N LYS A 74 13.50 12.74 -9.05
CA LYS A 74 14.90 12.62 -9.49
C LYS A 74 15.04 12.71 -11.02
N ALA A 75 14.14 12.05 -11.76
CA ALA A 75 14.08 12.15 -13.21
C ALA A 75 13.78 13.58 -13.67
N ARG A 76 12.81 14.26 -13.05
CA ARG A 76 12.50 15.67 -13.33
C ARG A 76 13.71 16.59 -13.12
N LYS A 77 14.44 16.42 -12.01
CA LYS A 77 15.69 17.18 -11.76
C LYS A 77 16.81 16.90 -12.77
N SER A 78 16.82 15.74 -13.42
CA SER A 78 17.81 15.42 -14.45
C SER A 78 17.56 16.16 -15.77
N TYR A 79 16.33 16.64 -16.00
CA TYR A 79 15.97 17.44 -17.17
C TYR A 79 16.00 18.95 -16.89
N GLU A 80 16.20 19.37 -15.64
CA GLU A 80 16.48 20.77 -15.34
C GLU A 80 17.84 21.12 -15.96
N VAL A 81 17.80 21.90 -17.04
CA VAL A 81 18.99 22.46 -17.69
C VAL A 81 19.74 23.24 -16.62
N LYS A 82 20.98 22.83 -16.32
CA LYS A 82 21.85 23.64 -15.49
C LYS A 82 22.10 24.94 -16.25
N ASP A 83 21.82 26.08 -15.63
CA ASP A 83 22.03 27.40 -16.23
C ASP A 83 23.49 27.68 -16.65
N GLY A 84 24.42 26.76 -16.41
CA GLY A 84 25.82 26.80 -16.87
C GLY A 84 26.13 26.06 -18.19
N ASP A 85 25.16 25.37 -18.82
CA ASP A 85 25.34 24.72 -20.14
C ASP A 85 24.73 25.54 -21.30
N LYS A 86 24.45 26.82 -21.06
CA LYS A 86 24.05 27.80 -22.08
C LYS A 86 25.14 28.86 -22.24
N GLU A 87 26.34 28.46 -22.66
CA GLU A 87 27.32 29.34 -23.30
C GLU A 87 28.58 28.54 -23.67
N GLN A 88 28.63 28.08 -24.92
CA GLN A 88 29.79 28.14 -25.82
C GLN A 88 29.38 27.71 -27.23
#